data_AF-A0A662C3E4-F1
#
_entry.id   AF-A0A662C3E4-F1
#
_cell.length_a   1.000
_cell.length_b   1.000
_cell.length_c   1.000
_cell.angle_alpha   90.00
_cell.angle_beta   90.00
_cell.angle_gamma   90.00
#
_symmetry.space_group_name_H-M   'P 1'
#
loop_
_entity.id
_entity.type
_entity.pdbx_description
1 polymer ?
#
loop_
_entity_poly.entity_id
_entity_poly.type
_entity_poly.pdbx_seq_one_letter_code
_entity_poly.pdbx_strand_id
1 'polypeptide(L)' 'DQLVSDIGLKELNDLSEMLKKDFGSNNLMEEGIFINDEIEIIAVPTIIIDNPVTLVGMGDTISSVSLVAAR' A
#
# COMPACT_ATOMS: atom_id res chain seq x y z
N ASP A 1 12.37 -11.67 10.93
CA ASP A 1 11.91 -10.46 10.24
C ASP A 1 11.59 -10.79 8.80
N GLN A 2 10.39 -10.45 8.33
CA GLN A 2 10.04 -10.57 6.92
C GLN A 2 10.32 -9.23 6.24
N LEU A 3 11.04 -9.26 5.11
CA LEU A 3 11.42 -8.06 4.38
C LEU A 3 10.24 -7.56 3.54
N VAL A 4 10.08 -6.24 3.48
CA VAL A 4 9.12 -5.58 2.60
C VAL A 4 9.56 -5.76 1.14
N SER A 5 8.62 -5.89 0.21
CA SER A 5 8.95 -6.06 -1.20
C SER A 5 9.61 -4.82 -1.80
N ASP A 6 10.77 -5.01 -2.45
CA ASP A 6 11.44 -3.98 -3.25
C ASP A 6 10.53 -3.46 -4.37
N ILE A 7 9.77 -4.36 -5.00
CA ILE A 7 8.77 -4.01 -6.02
C ILE A 7 7.67 -3.17 -5.38
N GLY A 8 7.16 -3.57 -4.21
CA GLY A 8 6.15 -2.80 -3.47
C GLY A 8 6.61 -1.37 -3.14
N LEU A 9 7.87 -1.21 -2.73
CA LEU A 9 8.46 0.11 -2.45
C LEU A 9 8.62 0.95 -3.73
N LYS A 10 9.06 0.34 -4.83
CA LYS A 10 9.17 1.02 -6.11
C LYS A 10 7.80 1.53 -6.60
N GLU A 11 6.78 0.68 -6.58
CA GLU A 11 5.44 1.07 -7.03
C GLU A 11 4.82 2.14 -6.13
N LEU A 12 5.09 2.12 -4.81
CA LEU A 12 4.69 3.19 -3.91
C LEU A 12 5.36 4.53 -4.27
N ASN A 13 6.65 4.49 -4.62
CA ASN A 13 7.37 5.68 -5.08
C ASN A 13 6.82 6.21 -6.40
N ASP A 14 6.51 5.32 -7.34
CA ASP A 14 5.90 5.71 -8.62
C ASP A 14 4.51 6.35 -8.40
N LEU A 15 3.70 5.85 -7.46
CA LEU A 15 2.45 6.47 -7.03
C LEU A 15 2.66 7.85 -6.39
N SER A 16 3.65 7.98 -5.51
CA SER A 16 4.00 9.25 -4.86
C SER A 16 4.39 10.33 -5.88
N GLU A 17 5.21 9.98 -6.88
CA GLU A 17 5.60 10.89 -7.95
C GLU A 17 4.42 11.24 -8.88
N MET A 18 3.50 10.29 -9.14
CA MET A 18 2.26 10.58 -9.86
C MET A 18 1.40 11.61 -9.11
N LEU A 19 1.16 11.40 -7.82
CA LEU A 19 0.40 12.35 -7.00
C LEU A 19 1.08 13.71 -6.90
N LYS A 20 2.42 13.72 -6.89
CA LYS A 20 3.20 14.96 -6.90
C LYS A 20 2.98 15.80 -8.14
N LYS A 21 2.86 15.15 -9.29
CA LYS A 21 2.60 15.81 -10.57
C LYS A 21 1.19 16.36 -10.65
N ASP A 22 0.20 15.64 -10.15
CA ASP A 22 -1.21 15.96 -10.33
C ASP A 22 -1.77 16.86 -9.21
N PHE A 23 -1.28 16.69 -7.97
CA PHE A 23 -1.81 17.35 -6.77
C PHE A 23 -0.76 18.14 -5.96
N GLY A 24 0.51 18.13 -6.39
CA GLY A 24 1.60 18.82 -5.69
C GLY A 24 2.27 17.96 -4.61
N SER A 25 3.21 18.56 -3.88
CA SER A 25 4.06 17.84 -2.91
C SER A 25 3.25 17.01 -1.91
N ASN A 26 3.70 15.80 -1.64
CA ASN A 26 3.10 14.86 -0.70
C ASN A 26 4.20 14.13 0.10
N ASN A 27 3.80 13.51 1.21
CA ASN A 27 4.65 12.71 2.11
C ASN A 27 4.26 11.22 2.07
N LEU A 28 3.73 10.74 0.94
CA LEU A 28 3.18 9.37 0.85
C LEU A 28 4.24 8.31 1.15
N MET A 29 5.50 8.56 0.75
CA MET A 29 6.60 7.64 0.98
C MET A 29 6.97 7.49 2.46
N GLU A 30 6.91 8.56 3.25
CA GLU A 30 7.24 8.50 4.67
C GLU A 30 6.06 8.09 5.55
N GLU A 31 4.87 8.62 5.27
CA GLU A 31 3.69 8.48 6.13
C GLU A 31 2.75 7.36 5.68
N GLY A 32 2.82 6.93 4.41
CA GLY A 32 1.87 5.98 3.82
C GLY A 32 0.48 6.57 3.61
N ILE A 33 0.30 7.87 3.85
CA ILE A 33 -0.97 8.58 3.78
C ILE A 33 -0.83 9.82 2.90
N PHE A 34 -1.80 10.01 2.01
CA PHE A 34 -1.98 11.25 1.25
C PHE A 34 -3.44 11.69 1.40
N ILE A 35 -3.66 12.93 1.83
CA ILE A 35 -4.99 13.52 2.01
C ILE A 35 -5.00 14.90 1.38
N ASN A 36 -6.01 15.17 0.55
CA ASN A 36 -6.35 16.51 0.09
C ASN A 36 -7.89 16.68 0.10
N ASP A 37 -8.38 17.80 -0.45
CA ASP A 37 -9.82 18.10 -0.47
C ASP A 37 -10.64 17.19 -1.42
N GLU A 38 -9.99 16.43 -2.30
CA GLU A 38 -10.64 15.61 -3.32
C GLU A 38 -10.61 14.11 -2.99
N ILE A 39 -9.47 13.62 -2.47
CA ILE A 39 -9.19 12.20 -2.25
C ILE A 39 -8.32 11.95 -1.02
N GLU A 40 -8.52 10.78 -0.43
CA GLU A 40 -7.66 10.20 0.60
C GLU A 40 -7.11 8.86 0.11
N ILE A 41 -5.81 8.69 0.22
CA ILE A 41 -5.08 7.50 -0.20
C ILE A 41 -4.25 7.00 0.98
N ILE A 42 -4.42 5.72 1.31
CA ILE A 42 -3.57 4.98 2.23
C ILE A 42 -2.89 3.89 1.43
N ALA A 43 -1.56 3.87 1.43
CA ALA A 43 -0.76 2.92 0.68
C ALA A 43 0.28 2.26 1.57
N VAL A 44 0.29 0.93 1.59
CA VAL A 44 1.19 0.12 2.41
C VAL A 44 1.87 -0.90 1.51
N PRO A 45 3.21 -0.90 1.42
CA PRO A 45 3.94 -1.88 0.64
C PRO A 45 3.83 -3.25 1.33
N THR A 46 3.52 -4.28 0.55
CA THR A 46 3.26 -5.62 1.09
C THR A 46 4.55 -6.43 1.27
N ILE A 47 4.46 -7.45 2.11
CA ILE A 47 5.47 -8.49 2.23
C ILE A 47 5.13 -9.59 1.24
N ILE A 48 6.12 -10.02 0.45
CA ILE A 48 5.97 -11.14 -0.48
C ILE A 48 6.61 -12.37 0.13
N ILE A 49 5.83 -13.45 0.20
CA ILE A 49 6.30 -14.74 0.69
C ILE A 49 6.69 -15.59 -0.51
N ASP A 50 7.96 -15.98 -0.58
CA ASP A 50 8.44 -16.91 -1.60
C ASP A 50 7.89 -18.32 -1.33
N ASN A 51 7.37 -18.95 -2.38
CA ASN A 51 6.80 -20.30 -2.35
C ASN A 51 5.71 -20.49 -1.26
N PRO A 52 4.59 -19.76 -1.32
CA PRO A 52 3.52 -19.89 -0.33
C PRO A 52 2.87 -21.27 -0.41
N VAL A 53 2.53 -21.84 0.76
CA VAL A 53 1.90 -23.17 0.87
C VAL A 53 0.52 -23.20 0.21
N THR A 54 -0.20 -22.09 0.25
CA THR A 54 -1.50 -21.89 -0.42
C THR A 54 -1.68 -20.43 -0.82
N LEU A 55 -2.38 -20.21 -1.93
CA LEU A 55 -2.78 -18.89 -2.42
C LEU A 55 -4.30 -18.67 -2.33
N VAL A 56 -5.07 -19.72 -2.03
CA VAL A 56 -6.54 -19.68 -2.05
C VAL A 56 -7.04 -18.88 -0.85
N GLY A 57 -7.95 -17.94 -1.10
CA GLY A 57 -8.58 -17.12 -0.05
C GLY A 57 -7.71 -15.99 0.50
N MET A 58 -6.51 -15.74 -0.07
CA MET A 58 -5.66 -14.63 0.36
C MET A 58 -6.36 -13.27 0.20
N GLY A 59 -7.04 -13.04 -0.93
CA GLY A 59 -7.78 -11.80 -1.18
C GLY A 59 -8.96 -11.61 -0.21
N ASP A 60 -9.67 -12.68 0.10
CA ASP A 60 -10.77 -12.67 1.08
C ASP A 60 -10.24 -12.35 2.48
N THR A 61 -9.09 -12.93 2.84
CA THR A 61 -8.44 -12.71 4.12
C THR A 61 -7.99 -11.26 4.25
N ILE A 62 -7.31 -10.70 3.23
CA ILE A 62 -6.87 -9.31 3.23
C ILE A 62 -8.08 -8.37 3.36
N SER A 63 -9.10 -8.56 2.53
CA SER A 63 -10.28 -7.67 2.51
C SER A 63 -11.06 -7.74 3.83
N SER A 64 -11.23 -8.94 4.40
CA SER A 64 -11.94 -9.13 5.67
C SER A 64 -11.18 -8.52 6.84
N VAL A 65 -9.86 -8.74 6.92
CA VAL A 65 -9.03 -8.17 7.97
C VAL A 65 -9.02 -6.64 7.88
N SER A 66 -8.82 -6.08 6.68
CA SER A 66 -8.84 -4.63 6.50
C SER A 66 -10.17 -4.02 6.91
N LEU A 67 -11.30 -4.65 6.56
CA LEU A 67 -12.63 -4.17 6.95
C LEU A 67 -12.88 -4.24 8.46
N VAL A 68 -12.47 -5.34 9.10
CA VAL A 68 -12.66 -5.52 10.56
C VAL A 68 -11.72 -4.64 11.36
N ALA A 69 -10.46 -4.47 10.91
CA ALA A 69 -9.47 -3.64 11.57
C ALA A 69 -9.70 -2.13 11.38
N ALA A 70 -10.43 -1.73 10.33
CA ALA A 70 -10.84 -0.35 10.11
C ALA A 70 -11.98 0.11 11.04
N ARG A 71 -12.53 -0.80 11.86
CA ARG A 71 -13.50 -0.47 12.92
C ARG A 71 -12.80 -0.24 14.25
#